data_AF-A0A3M4A8Q2-F1
#
_entry.id   AF-A0A3M4A8Q2-F1
#
_cell.length_a   1.000
_cell.length_b   1.000
_cell.length_c   1.000
_cell.angle_alpha   90.00
_cell.angle_beta   90.00
_cell.angle_gamma   90.00
#
_symmetry.space_group_name_H-M   'P 1'
#
loop_
_entity.id
_entity.type
_entity.pdbx_description
1 polymer ?
#
loop_
_entity_poly.entity_id
_entity_poly.type
_entity_poly.pdbx_seq_one_letter_code
_entity_poly.pdbx_strand_id
1 'polypeptide(L)'
;MYQSVEQINQPSVRLIEPAGGINEAFARAHLPNASLAFHDNKTIFQELLDKKADVMITDASEALYQQKRMPGLCAVNPTHYMQYG
;
A
#
# COMPACT_ATOMS: atom_id res chain seq x y z
N MET A 1 12.47 -1.21 -4.52
CA MET A 1 11.64 -0.25 -3.77
C MET A 1 10.44 0.10 -4.62
N TYR A 2 9.28 0.34 -4.00
CA TYR A 2 7.99 0.57 -4.66
C TYR A 2 7.74 2.06 -4.90
N GLN A 3 8.56 2.69 -5.75
CA GLN A 3 8.61 4.14 -5.92
C GLN A 3 7.63 4.65 -6.99
N SER A 4 7.08 3.78 -7.84
CA SER A 4 6.13 4.15 -8.89
C SER A 4 4.99 3.15 -9.04
N VAL A 5 3.91 3.57 -9.69
CA VAL A 5 2.75 2.71 -9.98
C VAL A 5 3.16 1.50 -10.83
N GLU A 6 4.06 1.67 -11.80
CA GLU A 6 4.53 0.58 -12.67
C GLU A 6 5.32 -0.48 -11.88
N GLN A 7 6.08 -0.05 -10.86
CA GLN A 7 6.82 -0.96 -9.98
C GLN A 7 5.89 -1.74 -9.05
N ILE A 8 4.79 -1.14 -8.64
CA ILE A 8 3.78 -1.76 -7.78
C ILE A 8 2.85 -2.66 -8.60
N ASN A 9 2.52 -2.27 -9.84
CA ASN A 9 1.60 -2.95 -10.73
C ASN A 9 2.22 -4.19 -11.41
N GLN A 10 2.77 -5.10 -10.61
CA GLN A 10 3.41 -6.33 -11.06
C GLN A 10 2.72 -7.53 -10.41
N PRO A 11 2.54 -8.67 -11.13
CA PRO A 11 1.89 -9.87 -10.57
C PRO A 11 2.54 -10.44 -9.32
N SER A 12 3.83 -10.18 -9.12
CA SER A 12 4.59 -10.62 -7.96
C SER A 12 4.41 -9.73 -6.72
N VAL A 13 3.76 -8.56 -6.84
CA VAL A 13 3.53 -7.64 -5.73
C VAL A 13 2.19 -7.94 -5.08
N ARG A 14 2.23 -8.21 -3.77
CA ARG A 14 1.06 -8.47 -2.93
C ARG A 14 0.58 -7.17 -2.30
N LEU A 15 -0.43 -6.57 -2.91
CA LEU A 15 -1.14 -5.43 -2.36
C LEU A 15 -2.14 -5.87 -1.30
N ILE A 16 -2.29 -5.08 -0.24
CA ILE A 16 -3.31 -5.30 0.78
C ILE A 16 -4.05 -4.00 1.04
N GLU A 17 -5.39 -4.05 1.02
CA GLU A 17 -6.24 -2.86 1.25
C GLU A 17 -7.46 -3.16 2.14
N PRO A 18 -8.04 -2.12 2.78
CA PRO A 18 -9.42 -2.16 3.24
C PRO A 18 -10.40 -2.43 2.11
N ALA A 19 -11.45 -3.21 2.37
CA ALA A 19 -12.56 -3.33 1.42
C ALA A 19 -13.48 -2.09 1.45
N GLY A 20 -13.97 -1.67 0.28
CA GLY A 20 -15.02 -0.68 0.07
C GLY A 20 -14.57 0.78 0.08
N GLY A 21 -13.27 1.07 0.10
CA GLY A 21 -12.71 2.41 0.23
C GLY A 21 -12.10 2.99 -1.05
N ILE A 22 -11.62 4.24 -0.93
CA ILE A 22 -10.90 4.93 -2.01
C ILE A 22 -9.59 4.23 -2.40
N ASN A 23 -8.91 3.57 -1.46
CA ASN A 23 -7.67 2.84 -1.74
C ASN A 23 -7.93 1.60 -2.59
N GLU A 24 -9.02 0.86 -2.32
CA GLU A 24 -9.44 -0.24 -3.19
C GLU A 24 -9.74 0.27 -4.60
N ALA A 25 -10.51 1.36 -4.72
CA ALA A 25 -10.84 1.95 -6.01
C ALA A 25 -9.56 2.35 -6.79
N PHE A 26 -8.59 2.96 -6.11
CA PHE A 26 -7.28 3.29 -6.68
C PHE A 26 -6.53 2.03 -7.15
N ALA A 27 -6.41 1.01 -6.29
CA ALA A 27 -5.71 -0.22 -6.62
C ALA A 27 -6.34 -0.93 -7.83
N ARG A 28 -7.67 -0.99 -7.91
CA ARG A 28 -8.37 -1.57 -9.06
C ARG A 28 -8.16 -0.77 -10.35
N ALA A 29 -8.11 0.56 -10.26
CA ALA A 29 -7.96 1.43 -11.43
C ALA A 29 -6.53 1.47 -11.97
N HIS A 30 -5.53 1.50 -11.10
CA HIS A 30 -4.14 1.78 -11.46
C HIS A 30 -3.17 0.62 -11.25
N LEU A 31 -3.56 -0.40 -10.48
CA LEU A 31 -2.72 -1.56 -10.16
C LEU A 31 -3.37 -2.90 -10.59
N PRO A 32 -3.97 -3.02 -11.79
CA PRO A 32 -4.75 -4.19 -12.18
C PRO A 32 -3.95 -5.50 -12.30
N ASN A 33 -2.63 -5.43 -12.46
CA ASN A 33 -1.75 -6.59 -12.54
C ASN A 33 -1.20 -7.01 -11.18
N ALA A 34 -1.31 -6.20 -10.14
CA ALA A 34 -0.86 -6.57 -8.79
C ALA A 34 -1.83 -7.58 -8.15
N SER A 35 -1.32 -8.39 -7.22
CA SER A 35 -2.15 -9.30 -6.44
C SER A 35 -2.81 -8.52 -5.29
N LEU A 36 -4.08 -8.16 -5.44
CA LEU A 36 -4.84 -7.42 -4.43
C LEU A 36 -5.57 -8.37 -3.45
N ALA A 37 -5.26 -8.26 -2.17
CA ALA A 37 -5.96 -8.91 -1.07
C ALA A 37 -6.62 -7.88 -0.14
N PHE A 38 -7.57 -8.34 0.68
CA PHE A 38 -8.30 -7.49 1.62
C PHE A 38 -8.04 -7.88 3.07
N HIS A 39 -7.97 -6.89 3.95
CA HIS A 39 -7.82 -7.09 5.39
C HIS A 39 -8.56 -6.01 6.19
N ASP A 40 -8.85 -6.27 7.47
CA ASP A 40 -9.37 -5.24 8.36
C ASP A 40 -8.34 -4.13 8.64
N ASN A 41 -8.84 -2.90 8.77
CA ASN A 41 -8.02 -1.70 8.94
C ASN A 41 -7.21 -1.67 10.25
N LYS A 42 -7.57 -2.49 11.24
CA LYS A 42 -6.93 -2.44 12.55
C LYS A 42 -5.60 -3.19 12.56
N THR A 43 -5.50 -4.29 11.81
CA THR A 43 -4.29 -5.12 11.77
C THR A 43 -3.61 -5.19 10.41
N ILE A 44 -4.12 -4.49 9.38
CA ILE A 44 -3.52 -4.47 8.03
C ILE A 44 -2.03 -4.06 8.03
N PHE A 45 -1.62 -3.12 8.88
CA PHE A 45 -0.21 -2.72 9.02
C PHE A 45 0.67 -3.82 9.63
N GLN A 46 0.09 -4.71 10.44
CA GLN A 46 0.81 -5.86 10.97
C GLN A 46 1.11 -6.88 9.88
N GLU A 47 0.23 -7.06 8.89
CA GLU A 47 0.46 -7.95 7.75
C GLU A 47 1.66 -7.51 6.90
N LEU A 48 1.91 -6.21 6.80
CA LEU A 48 3.11 -5.65 6.17
C LEU A 48 4.37 -5.95 7.00
N LEU A 49 4.33 -5.76 8.32
CA LEU A 49 5.45 -6.10 9.21
C LEU A 49 5.77 -7.60 9.19
N ASP A 50 4.74 -8.44 9.16
CA ASP A 50 4.85 -9.90 9.11
C ASP A 50 5.27 -10.39 7.71
N LYS A 51 5.43 -9.49 6.74
CA LYS A 51 5.80 -9.77 5.34
C LYS A 51 4.79 -10.67 4.62
N LYS A 52 3.53 -10.66 5.06
CA LYS A 52 2.42 -11.36 4.40
C LYS A 52 1.85 -10.57 3.23
N ALA A 53 2.05 -9.26 3.24
CA ALA A 53 1.85 -8.36 2.10
C ALA A 53 3.10 -7.49 1.88
N ASP A 54 3.19 -6.87 0.71
CA ASP A 54 4.34 -6.07 0.30
C ASP A 54 4.06 -4.57 0.35
N VAL A 55 2.85 -4.16 -0.05
CA VAL A 55 2.47 -2.74 -0.20
C VAL A 55 1.02 -2.53 0.23
N MET A 56 0.77 -1.39 0.87
CA MET A 56 -0.55 -0.79 1.06
C MET A 56 -0.47 0.66 0.57
N ILE A 57 -1.49 1.11 -0.13
CA ILE A 57 -1.67 2.50 -0.54
C ILE A 57 -2.49 3.21 0.53
N THR A 58 -2.00 4.35 1.01
CA THR A 58 -2.75 5.21 1.92
C THR A 58 -2.26 6.65 1.84
N ASP A 59 -2.96 7.55 2.52
CA ASP A 59 -2.56 8.94 2.68
C ASP A 59 -1.17 9.05 3.31
N ALA A 60 -0.37 9.99 2.82
CA ALA A 60 0.99 10.22 3.31
C ALA A 60 1.05 10.48 4.83
N SER A 61 0.03 11.13 5.38
CA SER A 61 -0.09 11.37 6.83
C SER A 61 -0.26 10.08 7.63
N GLU A 62 -1.07 9.13 7.14
CA GLU A 62 -1.24 7.82 7.78
C GLU A 62 0.04 7.00 7.65
N ALA A 63 0.67 6.95 6.47
CA ALA A 63 1.91 6.23 6.26
C ALA A 63 3.02 6.70 7.21
N LEU A 64 3.20 8.01 7.36
CA LEU A 64 4.17 8.61 8.28
C LEU A 64 3.83 8.31 9.75
N TYR A 65 2.54 8.37 10.12
CA TYR A 65 2.08 8.06 11.46
C TYR A 65 2.38 6.60 11.84
N GLN A 66 2.12 5.66 10.94
CA GLN A 66 2.35 4.23 11.18
C GLN A 66 3.84 3.89 11.18
N GLN A 67 4.65 4.46 10.27
CA GLN A 67 6.11 4.31 10.31
C GLN A 67 6.68 4.71 11.67
N LYS A 68 6.20 5.81 12.27
CA LYS A 68 6.66 6.25 13.59
C LYS A 68 6.25 5.29 14.71
N ARG A 69 5.10 4.64 14.60
CA ARG A 69 4.55 3.73 15.63
C ARG A 69 5.05 2.30 15.53
N MET A 70 5.36 1.85 14.33
CA MET A 70 5.63 0.45 13.99
C MET A 70 6.99 0.36 13.29
N PRO A 71 8.10 0.30 14.05
CA PRO A 71 9.45 0.16 13.47
C PRO A 71 9.52 -1.04 12.54
N GLY A 72 9.99 -0.81 11.30
CA GLY A 72 10.01 -1.81 10.23
C GLY A 72 9.10 -1.47 9.05
N LEU A 73 8.10 -0.61 9.26
CA LEU A 73 7.37 0.02 8.16
C LEU A 73 8.13 1.22 7.60
N CYS A 74 7.88 1.54 6.33
CA CYS A 74 8.47 2.68 5.64
C CYS A 74 7.42 3.36 4.76
N ALA A 75 7.23 4.67 4.94
CA ALA A 75 6.44 5.51 4.07
C ALA A 75 7.24 5.79 2.80
N VAL A 76 6.74 5.33 1.66
CA VAL A 76 7.38 5.53 0.36
C VAL A 76 6.81 6.79 -0.29
N ASN A 77 7.68 7.70 -0.73
CA ASN A 77 7.32 8.98 -1.34
C ASN A 77 6.31 9.85 -0.56
N PRO A 78 6.49 10.09 0.75
CA PRO A 78 5.52 10.86 1.55
C PRO A 78 5.40 12.34 1.15
N THR A 79 6.32 12.87 0.34
CA THR A 79 6.31 14.28 -0.13
C THR A 79 6.12 14.40 -1.65
N HIS A 80 6.01 13.29 -2.36
CA HIS A 80 5.80 13.25 -3.81
C HIS A 80 4.66 12.30 -4.11
N TYR A 81 3.52 12.82 -4.57
CA TYR A 81 2.41 11.98 -4.98
C TYR A 81 2.88 11.01 -6.07
N MET A 82 2.46 9.74 -5.95
CA MET A 82 2.64 8.80 -7.05
C MET A 82 1.92 9.39 -8.26
N GLN A 83 2.65 9.56 -9.36
CA GLN A 83 2.04 9.99 -10.62
C GLN A 83 1.37 8.77 -11.25
N TYR A 84 0.12 8.94 -11.65
CA TYR A 84 -0.67 7.97 -12.40
C TYR A 84 -1.44 8.74 -13.48
N GLY A 85 -1.24 8.37 -14.74
CA GLY A 85 -1.77 9.09 -15.90
C GLY A 85 -1.56 8.33 -17.19
#